data_AF-A0A7C5E8W7-F1
#
_entry.id   AF-A0A7C5E8W7-F1
#
_cell.length_a   1.000
_cell.length_b   1.000
_cell.length_c   1.000
_cell.angle_alpha   90.00
_cell.angle_beta   90.00
_cell.angle_gamma   90.00
#
_symmetry.space_group_name_H-M   'P 1'
#
loop_
_entity.id
_entity.type
_entity.pdbx_description
1 polymer ?
#
loop_
_entity_poly.entity_id
_entity_poly.type
_entity_poly.pdbx_seq_one_letter_code
_entity_poly.pdbx_strand_id
1 'polypeptide(L)'
;MKKALILKGVLVGVIFLAGGVVLGLEKSQQQIEQNFVQPVVQDIRKELPKIEFLNLKGKEIFSGTKNLEIKAEKVEGIEIQEIEIYLRNVSSLSSVFVARAERTNEGIFKLSFDTTNFPNGNYVISIKSITNLGEYEIEGGLIEINNRVEKETQRTEEMKKEIEVSQSQLMEREKVAETVVEEIKKEVKNKVEEMTRETPVKIEKREIEIEPEIEDLKKVVENEVSKGETPQIKKEKEAKKDEIVRKVIQPIEQKIEKLPEKEKEIALKKKEELRETIEQKLKESEVKLAQVAKAKKEISELSFKDSDEDGIYDWQEINLGTDPLNPDSDQDGFLDGIETKYGFDPKKPDPAPKMFAGNPEKEGKISERLSVEKIEIFEGKLKITGKGIPKSFVTLYVYSSPIIAMVKVNERGYFEYTLDKPLTDGTHTVYVTLTNNQGKVEEKSPSFTFVKTGDKVLRITELEAKVPVSPAQSLLNLFLMFTLATIVIALGIAFLVIGLAIRGKK
;
A
#
# COMPACT_ATOMS: atom_id res chain seq x y z
N MET A 1 -83.07 -25.03 -11.56
CA MET A 1 -82.53 -26.26 -12.15
C MET A 1 -82.14 -27.18 -11.00
N LYS A 2 -83.02 -28.11 -10.59
CA LYS A 2 -83.03 -29.54 -10.91
C LYS A 2 -81.72 -30.30 -10.59
N LYS A 3 -81.84 -31.19 -9.58
CA LYS A 3 -81.36 -32.59 -9.45
C LYS A 3 -79.84 -32.84 -9.43
N ALA A 4 -79.23 -33.49 -8.43
CA ALA A 4 -79.47 -34.81 -7.80
C ALA A 4 -79.19 -36.01 -8.73
N LEU A 5 -78.23 -36.88 -8.37
CA LEU A 5 -78.26 -38.36 -8.49
C LEU A 5 -76.97 -38.96 -7.82
N ILE A 6 -77.06 -39.76 -6.74
CA ILE A 6 -77.18 -41.25 -6.63
C ILE A 6 -75.83 -41.98 -6.79
N LEU A 7 -75.43 -43.06 -6.09
CA LEU A 7 -75.87 -43.84 -4.92
C LEU A 7 -74.99 -45.13 -4.88
N LYS A 8 -74.95 -45.79 -3.70
CA LYS A 8 -74.79 -47.25 -3.42
C LYS A 8 -73.39 -47.70 -2.92
N GLY A 9 -73.26 -48.52 -1.86
CA GLY A 9 -74.22 -49.27 -1.00
C GLY A 9 -74.02 -49.02 0.51
N VAL A 10 -75.03 -49.08 1.42
CA VAL A 10 -75.98 -50.17 1.82
C VAL A 10 -75.28 -51.20 2.74
N LEU A 11 -75.69 -51.55 3.99
CA LEU A 11 -77.00 -51.67 4.71
C LEU A 11 -76.72 -51.76 6.25
N VAL A 12 -77.35 -50.98 7.16
CA VAL A 12 -78.55 -51.25 8.04
C VAL A 12 -78.48 -52.57 8.83
N GLY A 13 -78.81 -52.72 10.13
CA GLY A 13 -79.46 -51.94 11.21
C GLY A 13 -79.51 -52.82 12.50
N VAL A 14 -79.83 -52.33 13.70
CA VAL A 14 -81.14 -52.45 14.44
C VAL A 14 -80.82 -52.11 15.92
N ILE A 15 -81.31 -51.00 16.52
CA ILE A 15 -82.49 -50.77 17.41
C ILE A 15 -82.43 -51.35 18.85
N PHE A 16 -82.44 -50.42 19.83
CA PHE A 16 -83.00 -50.36 21.20
C PHE A 16 -82.95 -51.55 22.20
N LEU A 17 -82.47 -51.30 23.42
CA LEU A 17 -83.28 -51.22 24.66
C LEU A 17 -82.46 -50.86 25.91
N ALA A 18 -83.13 -50.24 26.87
CA ALA A 18 -82.62 -49.72 28.13
C ALA A 18 -82.37 -50.81 29.20
N GLY A 19 -81.47 -50.50 30.13
CA GLY A 19 -81.60 -50.86 31.55
C GLY A 19 -81.01 -52.20 32.00
N GLY A 20 -79.97 -52.12 32.84
CA GLY A 20 -79.82 -53.01 33.98
C GLY A 20 -78.66 -54.00 33.96
N VAL A 21 -78.07 -54.13 35.16
CA VAL A 21 -77.25 -55.24 35.66
C VAL A 21 -75.73 -55.10 35.50
N VAL A 22 -75.21 -54.35 36.46
CA VAL A 22 -73.94 -54.47 37.18
C VAL A 22 -73.59 -55.94 37.51
N LEU A 23 -72.28 -56.22 37.52
CA LEU A 23 -71.53 -57.40 38.02
C LEU A 23 -71.13 -58.44 36.98
N GLY A 24 -69.86 -58.40 36.57
CA GLY A 24 -69.21 -59.60 36.03
C GLY A 24 -67.99 -59.45 35.13
N LEU A 25 -67.22 -58.35 35.12
CA LEU A 25 -66.04 -58.25 34.23
C LEU A 25 -64.79 -57.59 34.86
N GLU A 26 -64.72 -57.45 36.19
CA GLU A 26 -63.60 -56.75 36.85
C GLU A 26 -62.38 -57.65 37.18
N LYS A 27 -62.40 -58.94 36.82
CA LYS A 27 -61.29 -59.87 37.15
C LYS A 27 -60.46 -60.39 35.98
N SER A 28 -60.74 -59.99 34.74
CA SER A 28 -59.97 -60.43 33.56
C SER A 28 -59.15 -59.33 32.87
N GLN A 29 -59.37 -58.05 33.17
CA GLN A 29 -58.54 -56.96 32.62
C GLN A 29 -57.26 -56.69 33.43
N GLN A 30 -57.21 -57.04 34.72
CA GLN A 30 -56.01 -56.84 35.54
C GLN A 30 -54.85 -57.80 35.24
N GLN A 31 -55.04 -58.80 34.36
CA GLN A 31 -54.00 -59.78 34.04
C GLN A 31 -53.40 -59.65 32.64
N ILE A 32 -53.86 -58.68 31.83
CA ILE A 32 -53.32 -58.43 30.47
C ILE A 32 -52.52 -57.11 30.40
N GLU A 33 -52.61 -56.23 31.39
CA GLU A 33 -51.83 -54.97 31.42
C GLU A 33 -50.39 -55.08 31.96
N GLN A 34 -49.92 -56.26 32.35
CA GLN A 34 -48.57 -56.39 32.95
C GLN A 34 -47.41 -56.70 31.98
N ASN A 35 -47.59 -56.64 30.65
CA ASN A 35 -46.50 -56.95 29.71
C ASN A 35 -46.42 -56.05 28.47
N PHE A 36 -46.73 -54.76 28.59
CA PHE A 36 -46.24 -53.76 27.64
C PHE A 36 -45.25 -52.84 28.33
N VAL A 37 -43.97 -53.23 28.28
CA VAL A 37 -42.85 -52.31 28.51
C VAL A 37 -42.95 -51.27 27.39
N GLN A 38 -43.41 -50.05 27.72
CA GLN A 38 -43.26 -48.93 26.79
C GLN A 38 -41.77 -48.75 26.51
N PRO A 39 -41.33 -48.59 25.25
CA PRO A 39 -39.94 -48.26 25.00
C PRO A 39 -39.64 -46.95 25.71
N VAL A 40 -38.74 -47.00 26.69
CA VAL A 40 -38.25 -45.80 27.36
C VAL A 40 -37.49 -45.01 26.31
N VAL A 41 -38.10 -43.97 25.77
CA VAL A 41 -37.41 -43.01 24.88
C VAL A 41 -36.52 -42.16 25.78
N GLN A 42 -35.26 -42.59 25.96
CA GLN A 42 -34.26 -41.78 26.66
C GLN A 42 -33.84 -40.60 25.77
N ASP A 43 -33.89 -39.39 26.31
CA ASP A 43 -33.36 -38.19 25.65
C ASP A 43 -31.83 -38.19 25.71
N ILE A 44 -31.21 -38.82 24.70
CA ILE A 44 -29.76 -38.98 24.59
C ILE A 44 -29.02 -37.67 24.25
N ARG A 45 -29.71 -36.53 24.08
CA ARG A 45 -29.06 -35.24 23.76
C ARG A 45 -28.08 -34.79 24.85
N LYS A 46 -28.28 -35.22 26.09
CA LYS A 46 -27.37 -34.95 27.23
C LYS A 46 -26.14 -35.87 27.26
N GLU A 47 -26.16 -36.92 26.46
CA GLU A 47 -25.11 -37.94 26.38
C GLU A 47 -24.37 -37.89 25.03
N LEU A 48 -24.64 -36.88 24.19
CA LEU A 48 -23.90 -36.72 22.93
C LEU A 48 -22.42 -36.43 23.20
N PRO A 49 -21.50 -36.98 22.38
CA PRO A 49 -20.09 -36.62 22.42
C PRO A 49 -19.90 -35.11 22.36
N LYS A 50 -19.15 -34.54 23.31
CA LYS A 50 -18.73 -33.15 23.17
C LYS A 50 -17.67 -33.07 22.08
N ILE A 51 -17.83 -32.12 21.18
CA ILE A 51 -16.90 -31.85 20.10
C ILE A 51 -16.47 -30.39 20.19
N GLU A 52 -15.16 -30.16 20.20
CA GLU A 52 -14.58 -28.83 20.30
C GLU A 52 -13.42 -28.66 19.33
N PHE A 53 -13.24 -27.42 18.84
CA PHE A 53 -12.02 -27.05 18.13
C PHE A 53 -10.89 -26.86 19.14
N LEU A 54 -9.76 -27.53 18.91
CA LEU A 54 -8.58 -27.40 19.75
C LEU A 54 -7.80 -26.11 19.47
N ASN A 55 -7.86 -25.65 18.21
CA ASN A 55 -7.02 -24.57 17.69
C ASN A 55 -7.80 -23.41 17.07
N LEU A 56 -9.06 -23.23 17.46
CA LEU A 56 -9.88 -22.09 17.06
C LEU A 56 -10.32 -21.34 18.33
N LYS A 57 -9.74 -20.17 18.59
CA LYS A 57 -10.00 -19.38 19.80
C LYS A 57 -10.50 -17.98 19.44
N GLY A 58 -11.80 -17.75 19.65
CA GLY A 58 -12.40 -16.43 19.41
C GLY A 58 -12.56 -16.11 17.92
N LYS A 59 -12.60 -14.81 17.58
CA LYS A 59 -12.72 -14.35 16.19
C LYS A 59 -11.34 -14.32 15.54
N GLU A 60 -11.01 -15.35 14.76
CA GLU A 60 -9.74 -15.47 14.04
C GLU A 60 -9.88 -15.10 12.55
N ILE A 61 -8.81 -14.55 11.96
CA ILE A 61 -8.73 -14.22 10.53
C ILE A 61 -8.05 -15.38 9.77
N PHE A 62 -8.77 -15.92 8.80
CA PHE A 62 -8.39 -17.06 7.98
C PHE A 62 -7.99 -16.58 6.58
N SER A 63 -6.84 -17.06 6.11
CA SER A 63 -6.31 -16.85 4.75
C SER A 63 -5.53 -18.10 4.32
N GLY A 64 -5.58 -18.42 3.03
CA GLY A 64 -4.89 -19.54 2.42
C GLY A 64 -5.38 -20.89 2.93
N THR A 65 -4.45 -21.84 3.05
CA THR A 65 -4.77 -23.17 3.57
C THR A 65 -4.73 -23.18 5.10
N LYS A 66 -5.85 -23.52 5.74
CA LYS A 66 -5.97 -23.62 7.20
C LYS A 66 -6.19 -25.04 7.64
N ASN A 67 -5.42 -25.43 8.66
CA ASN A 67 -5.52 -26.72 9.31
C ASN A 67 -6.24 -26.56 10.64
N LEU A 68 -7.33 -27.29 10.83
CA LEU A 68 -8.10 -27.30 12.07
C LEU A 68 -8.01 -28.68 12.72
N GLU A 69 -7.94 -28.67 14.04
CA GLU A 69 -7.96 -29.87 14.87
C GLU A 69 -9.21 -29.87 15.75
N ILE A 70 -9.92 -30.98 15.72
CA ILE A 70 -11.18 -31.17 16.42
C ILE A 70 -11.02 -32.35 17.36
N LYS A 71 -11.44 -32.17 18.61
CA LYS A 71 -11.47 -33.23 19.60
C LYS A 71 -12.92 -33.60 19.90
N ALA A 72 -13.20 -34.90 19.85
CA ALA A 72 -14.47 -35.48 20.25
C ALA A 72 -14.28 -36.38 21.49
N GLU A 73 -15.10 -36.18 22.51
CA GLU A 73 -15.14 -37.03 23.69
C GLU A 73 -15.66 -38.43 23.35
N LYS A 74 -15.07 -39.47 23.96
CA LYS A 74 -15.55 -40.84 23.80
C LYS A 74 -16.75 -41.07 24.73
N VAL A 75 -17.87 -41.49 24.16
CA VAL A 75 -19.07 -41.88 24.90
C VAL A 75 -19.38 -43.34 24.59
N GLU A 76 -19.64 -44.13 25.62
CA GLU A 76 -19.96 -45.56 25.47
C GLU A 76 -21.28 -45.73 24.69
N GLY A 77 -21.28 -46.58 23.65
CA GLY A 77 -22.46 -46.82 22.80
C GLY A 77 -22.67 -45.82 21.65
N ILE A 78 -21.90 -44.73 21.59
CA ILE A 78 -21.95 -43.74 20.50
C ILE A 78 -20.64 -43.75 19.72
N GLU A 79 -20.71 -44.14 18.46
CA GLU A 79 -19.57 -44.14 17.54
C GLU A 79 -19.72 -43.00 16.54
N ILE A 80 -18.72 -42.11 16.51
CA ILE A 80 -18.61 -41.06 15.49
C ILE A 80 -18.02 -41.70 14.23
N GLN A 81 -18.86 -41.78 13.19
CA GLN A 81 -18.50 -42.31 11.89
C GLN A 81 -17.79 -41.25 11.05
N GLU A 82 -18.26 -40.01 11.15
CA GLU A 82 -17.79 -38.92 10.32
C GLU A 82 -17.95 -37.55 10.99
N ILE A 83 -17.05 -36.63 10.65
CA ILE A 83 -17.15 -35.22 10.98
C ILE A 83 -17.01 -34.40 9.70
N GLU A 84 -17.99 -33.55 9.44
CA GLU A 84 -18.00 -32.61 8.33
C GLU A 84 -17.95 -31.17 8.86
N ILE A 85 -17.35 -30.28 8.09
CA ILE A 85 -17.27 -28.86 8.40
C ILE A 85 -18.04 -28.07 7.37
N TYR A 86 -18.80 -27.10 7.88
CA TYR A 86 -19.59 -26.19 7.10
C TYR A 86 -19.24 -24.74 7.44
N LEU A 87 -19.33 -23.89 6.43
CA LEU A 87 -19.20 -22.43 6.58
C LEU A 87 -20.45 -21.74 6.10
N ARG A 88 -21.00 -20.88 6.94
CA ARG A 88 -22.13 -20.02 6.59
C ARG A 88 -21.70 -18.57 6.66
N ASN A 89 -21.74 -17.86 5.55
CA ASN A 89 -21.53 -16.42 5.56
C ASN A 89 -22.59 -15.77 6.47
N VAL A 90 -22.23 -14.83 7.34
CA VAL A 90 -23.18 -14.24 8.31
C VAL A 90 -24.36 -13.53 7.63
N SER A 91 -24.18 -13.06 6.40
CA SER A 91 -25.22 -12.45 5.57
C SER A 91 -26.07 -13.48 4.79
N SER A 92 -25.79 -14.78 4.93
CA SER A 92 -26.45 -15.89 4.25
C SER A 92 -27.19 -16.79 5.25
N LEU A 93 -28.29 -17.38 4.78
CA LEU A 93 -29.04 -18.42 5.50
C LEU A 93 -28.58 -19.85 5.17
N SER A 94 -27.70 -20.01 4.18
CA SER A 94 -27.24 -21.31 3.71
C SER A 94 -25.78 -21.55 4.06
N SER A 95 -25.51 -22.71 4.66
CA SER A 95 -24.17 -23.21 4.92
C SER A 95 -23.60 -23.93 3.69
N VAL A 96 -22.30 -23.82 3.49
CA VAL A 96 -21.54 -24.46 2.40
C VAL A 96 -20.66 -25.53 3.01
N PHE A 97 -20.69 -26.74 2.45
CA PHE A 97 -19.77 -27.81 2.83
C PHE A 97 -18.33 -27.40 2.52
N VAL A 98 -17.44 -27.56 3.49
CA VAL A 98 -16.02 -27.24 3.36
C VAL A 98 -15.21 -28.50 3.11
N ALA A 99 -15.22 -29.41 4.08
CA ALA A 99 -14.39 -30.61 4.05
C ALA A 99 -14.87 -31.62 5.09
N ARG A 100 -14.47 -32.87 4.88
CA ARG A 100 -14.59 -33.98 5.83
C ARG A 100 -13.29 -34.09 6.63
N ALA A 101 -13.39 -34.20 7.94
CA ALA A 101 -12.21 -34.31 8.80
C ALA A 101 -11.68 -35.76 8.80
N GLU A 102 -10.36 -35.90 8.71
CA GLU A 102 -9.66 -37.18 8.78
C GLU A 102 -9.41 -37.57 10.23
N ARG A 103 -9.81 -38.79 10.60
CA ARG A 103 -9.58 -39.33 11.95
C ARG A 103 -8.12 -39.76 12.09
N THR A 104 -7.40 -39.20 13.07
CA THR A 104 -5.98 -39.52 13.28
C THR A 104 -5.76 -40.51 14.44
N ASN A 105 -6.12 -40.12 15.66
CA ASN A 105 -5.93 -40.90 16.90
C ASN A 105 -7.24 -40.88 17.73
N GLU A 106 -7.34 -41.61 18.86
CA GLU A 106 -8.57 -41.72 19.67
C GLU A 106 -9.23 -40.35 19.97
N GLY A 107 -10.25 -40.00 19.19
CA GLY A 107 -11.05 -38.78 19.34
C GLY A 107 -10.49 -37.51 18.68
N ILE A 108 -9.37 -37.55 17.95
CA ILE A 108 -8.83 -36.38 17.24
C ILE A 108 -9.08 -36.50 15.74
N PHE A 109 -9.62 -35.43 15.18
CA PHE A 109 -9.90 -35.27 13.77
C PHE A 109 -9.17 -34.04 13.24
N LYS A 110 -8.56 -34.14 12.06
CA LYS A 110 -7.87 -33.03 11.40
C LYS A 110 -8.56 -32.71 10.09
N LEU A 111 -8.70 -31.44 9.77
CA LEU A 111 -9.04 -31.03 8.41
C LEU A 111 -8.09 -29.97 7.91
N SER A 112 -7.93 -29.92 6.60
CA SER A 112 -7.28 -28.84 5.88
C SER A 112 -8.29 -28.29 4.88
N PHE A 113 -8.44 -26.96 4.81
CA PHE A 113 -9.23 -26.36 3.76
C PHE A 113 -8.61 -25.05 3.27
N ASP A 114 -8.83 -24.80 1.99
CA ASP A 114 -8.32 -23.62 1.30
C ASP A 114 -9.38 -22.52 1.29
N THR A 115 -9.12 -21.45 2.04
CA THR A 115 -10.02 -20.31 2.20
C THR A 115 -10.11 -19.46 0.94
N THR A 116 -9.21 -19.63 -0.05
CA THR A 116 -9.26 -18.89 -1.33
C THR A 116 -10.47 -19.25 -2.18
N ASN A 117 -11.09 -20.40 -1.92
CA ASN A 117 -12.34 -20.82 -2.56
C ASN A 117 -13.58 -20.10 -1.99
N PHE A 118 -13.40 -19.27 -0.95
CA PHE A 118 -14.48 -18.57 -0.28
C PHE A 118 -14.30 -17.05 -0.44
N PRO A 119 -15.39 -16.29 -0.66
CA PRO A 119 -15.34 -14.83 -0.61
C PRO A 119 -14.81 -14.31 0.72
N ASN A 120 -14.17 -13.14 0.71
CA ASN A 120 -13.79 -12.49 1.96
C ASN A 120 -15.04 -12.03 2.72
N GLY A 121 -15.04 -12.19 4.05
CA GLY A 121 -16.15 -11.80 4.90
C GLY A 121 -16.21 -12.60 6.20
N ASN A 122 -17.25 -12.34 6.99
CA ASN A 122 -17.48 -13.06 8.24
C ASN A 122 -18.29 -14.33 8.00
N TYR A 123 -17.88 -15.43 8.62
CA TYR A 123 -18.51 -16.74 8.53
C TYR A 123 -18.75 -17.31 9.93
N VAL A 124 -19.84 -18.05 10.07
CA VAL A 124 -20.01 -19.01 11.16
C VAL A 124 -19.46 -20.34 10.66
N ILE A 125 -18.50 -20.91 11.38
CA ILE A 125 -18.05 -22.28 11.15
C ILE A 125 -18.90 -23.22 11.99
N SER A 126 -19.35 -24.33 11.41
CA SER A 126 -20.10 -25.36 12.12
C SER A 126 -19.55 -26.75 11.85
N ILE A 127 -19.71 -27.62 12.84
CA ILE A 127 -19.33 -29.03 12.80
C ILE A 127 -20.62 -29.84 12.67
N LYS A 128 -20.72 -30.67 11.63
CA LYS A 128 -21.75 -31.69 11.53
C LYS A 128 -21.13 -33.04 11.87
N SER A 129 -21.59 -33.67 12.95
CA SER A 129 -21.15 -34.99 13.37
C SER A 129 -22.16 -36.05 12.94
N ILE A 130 -21.69 -37.11 12.29
CA ILE A 130 -22.48 -38.26 11.88
C ILE A 130 -22.10 -39.44 12.76
N THR A 131 -23.09 -40.02 13.44
CA THR A 131 -22.91 -41.13 14.38
C THR A 131 -23.78 -42.32 14.00
N ASN A 132 -23.55 -43.46 14.65
CA ASN A 132 -24.42 -44.63 14.57
C ASN A 132 -25.88 -44.37 15.01
N LEU A 133 -26.17 -43.26 15.70
CA LEU A 133 -27.51 -42.90 16.18
C LEU A 133 -28.17 -41.76 15.39
N GLY A 134 -27.44 -41.14 14.45
CA GLY A 134 -27.92 -40.01 13.65
C GLY A 134 -26.90 -38.87 13.55
N GLU A 135 -27.34 -37.74 12.99
CA GLU A 135 -26.52 -36.55 12.77
C GLU A 135 -26.92 -35.40 13.70
N TYR A 136 -25.94 -34.59 14.10
CA TYR A 136 -26.16 -33.34 14.83
C TYR A 136 -25.12 -32.29 14.45
N GLU A 137 -25.49 -31.02 14.55
CA GLU A 137 -24.66 -29.87 14.19
C GLU A 137 -24.33 -29.02 15.42
N ILE A 138 -23.10 -28.51 15.45
CA ILE A 138 -22.56 -27.66 16.52
C ILE A 138 -21.97 -26.42 15.87
N GLU A 139 -22.39 -25.23 16.30
CA GLU A 139 -21.74 -23.99 15.87
C GLU A 139 -20.38 -23.83 16.56
N GLY A 140 -19.34 -23.74 15.74
CA GLY A 140 -17.94 -23.66 16.14
C GLY A 140 -17.42 -22.26 16.47
N GLY A 141 -18.11 -21.22 15.99
CA GLY A 141 -17.77 -19.82 16.25
C GLY A 141 -17.76 -18.95 15.00
N LEU A 142 -17.43 -17.67 15.19
CA LEU A 142 -17.26 -16.69 14.12
C LEU A 142 -15.81 -16.65 13.67
N ILE A 143 -15.59 -16.79 12.36
CA ILE A 143 -14.30 -16.57 11.71
C ILE A 143 -14.43 -15.48 10.65
N GLU A 144 -13.31 -14.84 10.31
CA GLU A 144 -13.24 -13.90 9.19
C GLU A 144 -12.34 -14.47 8.11
N ILE A 145 -12.83 -14.67 6.89
CA ILE A 145 -11.98 -15.02 5.76
C ILE A 145 -11.49 -13.72 5.12
N ASN A 146 -10.19 -13.51 5.07
CA ASN A 146 -9.56 -12.38 4.40
C ASN A 146 -8.30 -12.79 3.63
N ASN A 147 -8.51 -13.27 2.40
CA ASN A 147 -7.43 -13.70 1.50
C ASN A 147 -6.61 -12.54 0.90
N ARG A 148 -6.86 -11.28 1.30
CA ARG A 148 -6.01 -10.14 0.90
C ARG A 148 -4.73 -10.09 1.74
N VAL A 149 -4.84 -10.44 3.02
CA VAL A 149 -3.72 -10.37 3.98
C VAL A 149 -2.52 -11.17 3.48
N GLU A 150 -2.70 -12.40 3.02
CA GLU A 150 -1.59 -13.23 2.54
C GLU A 150 -1.00 -12.75 1.22
N LYS A 151 -1.81 -12.17 0.33
CA LYS A 151 -1.29 -11.54 -0.90
C LYS A 151 -0.44 -10.30 -0.57
N GLU A 152 -0.88 -9.52 0.42
CA GLU A 152 -0.13 -8.36 0.90
C GLU A 152 1.17 -8.80 1.59
N THR A 153 1.13 -9.82 2.46
CA THR A 153 2.34 -10.40 3.08
C THR A 153 3.32 -10.93 2.03
N GLN A 154 2.85 -11.67 1.02
CA GLN A 154 3.71 -12.14 -0.08
C GLN A 154 4.33 -10.98 -0.84
N ARG A 155 3.54 -9.94 -1.13
CA ARG A 155 4.02 -8.75 -1.82
C ARG A 155 5.05 -7.97 -0.99
N THR A 156 4.85 -7.84 0.32
CA THR A 156 5.81 -7.21 1.23
C THR A 156 7.14 -7.99 1.26
N GLU A 157 7.10 -9.33 1.28
CA GLU A 157 8.29 -10.16 1.18
C GLU A 157 8.99 -10.08 -0.19
N GLU A 158 8.24 -9.93 -1.28
CA GLU A 158 8.80 -9.66 -2.61
C GLU A 158 9.47 -8.28 -2.66
N MET A 159 8.81 -7.23 -2.17
CA MET A 159 9.37 -5.88 -2.06
C MET A 159 10.66 -5.85 -1.24
N LYS A 160 10.70 -6.60 -0.13
CA LYS A 160 11.90 -6.74 0.69
C LYS A 160 13.08 -7.30 -0.09
N LYS A 161 12.85 -8.35 -0.90
CA LYS A 161 13.89 -8.92 -1.77
C LYS A 161 14.31 -7.94 -2.86
N GLU A 162 13.35 -7.24 -3.48
CA GLU A 162 13.65 -6.24 -4.51
C GLU A 162 14.50 -5.09 -3.96
N ILE A 163 14.23 -4.63 -2.75
CA ILE A 163 14.99 -3.58 -2.07
C ILE A 163 16.38 -4.07 -1.67
N GLU A 164 16.51 -5.29 -1.14
CA GLU A 164 17.81 -5.89 -0.82
C GLU A 164 18.70 -6.06 -2.07
N VAL A 165 18.10 -6.51 -3.17
CA VAL A 165 18.77 -6.60 -4.47
C VAL A 165 19.18 -5.21 -4.97
N SER A 166 18.29 -4.22 -4.88
CA SER A 166 18.56 -2.84 -5.28
C SER A 166 19.72 -2.23 -4.48
N GLN A 167 19.74 -2.40 -3.16
CA GLN A 167 20.85 -1.96 -2.30
C GLN A 167 22.17 -2.64 -2.67
N SER A 168 22.14 -3.95 -2.92
CA SER A 168 23.31 -4.71 -3.35
C SER A 168 23.85 -4.22 -4.70
N GLN A 169 22.95 -3.95 -5.66
CA GLN A 169 23.31 -3.37 -6.95
C GLN A 169 23.88 -1.96 -6.81
N LEU A 170 23.33 -1.11 -5.94
CA LEU A 170 23.89 0.22 -5.66
C LEU A 170 25.34 0.14 -5.15
N MET A 171 25.61 -0.76 -4.21
CA MET A 171 26.97 -1.00 -3.71
C MET A 171 27.93 -1.50 -4.81
N GLU A 172 27.44 -2.38 -5.69
CA GLU A 172 28.24 -2.84 -6.84
C GLU A 172 28.53 -1.71 -7.83
N ARG A 173 27.53 -0.88 -8.15
CA ARG A 173 27.71 0.28 -9.04
C ARG A 173 28.67 1.31 -8.46
N GLU A 174 28.65 1.53 -7.15
CA GLU A 174 29.63 2.39 -6.49
C GLU A 174 31.06 1.88 -6.67
N LYS A 175 31.29 0.58 -6.47
CA LYS A 175 32.60 -0.05 -6.73
C LYS A 175 33.06 0.11 -8.18
N VAL A 176 32.14 0.05 -9.14
CA VAL A 176 32.47 0.31 -10.55
C VAL A 176 32.91 1.76 -10.75
N ALA A 177 32.23 2.74 -10.14
CA ALA A 177 32.66 4.14 -10.19
C ALA A 177 34.07 4.33 -9.60
N GLU A 178 34.34 3.74 -8.43
CA GLU A 178 35.67 3.76 -7.80
C GLU A 178 36.74 3.10 -8.69
N THR A 179 36.40 2.01 -9.38
CA THR A 179 37.31 1.35 -10.32
C THR A 179 37.65 2.27 -11.50
N VAL A 180 36.69 3.04 -12.01
CA VAL A 180 36.95 4.02 -13.08
C VAL A 180 37.90 5.12 -12.60
N VAL A 181 37.74 5.61 -11.37
CA VAL A 181 38.65 6.59 -10.77
C VAL A 181 40.08 6.05 -10.69
N GLU A 182 40.23 4.81 -10.19
CA GLU A 182 41.53 4.14 -10.08
C GLU A 182 42.16 3.82 -11.45
N GLU A 183 41.35 3.46 -12.46
CA GLU A 183 41.82 3.27 -13.85
C GLU A 183 42.48 4.54 -14.40
N ILE A 184 41.85 5.71 -14.22
CA ILE A 184 42.41 7.01 -14.68
C ILE A 184 43.73 7.29 -13.98
N LYS A 185 43.75 7.17 -12.64
CA LYS A 185 44.95 7.41 -11.82
C LYS A 185 46.11 6.53 -12.25
N LYS A 186 45.86 5.24 -12.48
CA LYS A 186 46.86 4.29 -12.95
C LYS A 186 47.35 4.61 -14.36
N GLU A 187 46.44 4.95 -15.27
CA GLU A 187 46.79 5.27 -16.66
C GLU A 187 47.66 6.52 -16.77
N VAL A 188 47.24 7.61 -16.09
CA VAL A 188 48.02 8.86 -16.05
C VAL A 188 49.43 8.60 -15.50
N LYS A 189 49.53 7.85 -14.40
CA LYS A 189 50.81 7.49 -13.80
C LYS A 189 51.69 6.69 -14.76
N ASN A 190 51.14 5.67 -15.42
CA ASN A 190 51.89 4.85 -16.38
C ASN A 190 52.40 5.70 -17.54
N LYS A 191 51.57 6.59 -18.08
CA LYS A 191 51.94 7.42 -19.25
C LYS A 191 52.98 8.48 -18.91
N VAL A 192 52.93 9.05 -17.71
CA VAL A 192 54.00 9.93 -17.19
C VAL A 192 55.31 9.16 -17.00
N GLU A 193 55.26 7.94 -16.46
CA GLU A 193 56.46 7.10 -16.29
C GLU A 193 57.07 6.73 -17.65
N GLU A 194 56.25 6.44 -18.66
CA GLU A 194 56.69 6.20 -20.04
C GLU A 194 57.40 7.43 -20.63
N MET A 195 56.77 8.61 -20.55
CA MET A 195 57.38 9.87 -21.00
C MET A 195 58.72 10.16 -20.30
N THR A 196 58.82 9.86 -18.99
CA THR A 196 60.04 10.05 -18.18
C THR A 196 61.18 9.11 -18.57
N ARG A 197 60.87 7.96 -19.20
CA ARG A 197 61.86 7.02 -19.76
C ARG A 197 62.33 7.44 -21.15
N GLU A 198 61.44 8.04 -21.94
CA GLU A 198 61.71 8.46 -23.32
C GLU A 198 62.35 9.85 -23.42
N THR A 199 62.33 10.63 -22.33
CA THR A 199 62.83 12.01 -22.31
C THR A 199 63.78 12.28 -21.12
N PRO A 200 64.60 13.35 -21.18
CA PRO A 200 65.42 13.78 -20.05
C PRO A 200 64.61 14.31 -18.85
N VAL A 201 63.31 14.56 -19.02
CA VAL A 201 62.42 15.10 -17.98
C VAL A 201 62.25 14.05 -16.88
N LYS A 202 62.62 14.39 -15.64
CA LYS A 202 62.42 13.53 -14.46
C LYS A 202 61.29 14.06 -13.59
N ILE A 203 60.25 13.26 -13.42
CA ILE A 203 59.10 13.58 -12.57
C ILE A 203 58.98 12.60 -11.43
N GLU A 204 58.79 13.15 -10.24
CA GLU A 204 58.54 12.36 -9.05
C GLU A 204 57.04 12.12 -8.90
N LYS A 205 56.67 10.94 -8.37
CA LYS A 205 55.26 10.54 -8.21
C LYS A 205 54.42 11.54 -7.40
N ARG A 206 55.03 12.21 -6.42
CA ARG A 206 54.39 13.23 -5.58
C ARG A 206 54.07 14.54 -6.31
N GLU A 207 54.64 14.77 -7.48
CA GLU A 207 54.38 15.99 -8.27
C GLU A 207 53.07 15.89 -9.07
N ILE A 208 52.45 14.70 -9.13
CA ILE A 208 51.20 14.46 -9.85
C ILE A 208 50.19 13.82 -8.89
N GLU A 209 49.42 14.67 -8.22
CA GLU A 209 48.31 14.29 -7.35
C GLU A 209 47.01 14.84 -7.94
N ILE A 210 46.22 13.93 -8.54
CA ILE A 210 44.99 14.25 -9.30
C ILE A 210 43.74 13.54 -8.78
N GLU A 211 43.87 12.70 -7.76
CA GLU A 211 42.77 11.95 -7.16
C GLU A 211 41.60 12.84 -6.68
N PRO A 212 41.82 13.96 -5.95
CA PRO A 212 40.71 14.81 -5.54
C PRO A 212 39.99 15.45 -6.75
N GLU A 213 40.72 15.78 -7.83
CA GLU A 213 40.13 16.34 -9.04
C GLU A 213 39.29 15.31 -9.81
N ILE A 214 39.71 14.05 -9.83
CA ILE A 214 38.94 12.96 -10.45
C ILE A 214 37.67 12.69 -9.65
N GLU A 215 37.72 12.72 -8.32
CA GLU A 215 36.53 12.55 -7.47
C GLU A 215 35.55 13.72 -7.63
N ASP A 216 36.05 14.94 -7.77
CA ASP A 216 35.21 16.09 -8.11
C ASP A 216 34.55 15.95 -9.49
N LEU A 217 35.28 15.45 -10.50
CA LEU A 217 34.71 15.16 -11.82
C LEU A 217 33.59 14.12 -11.72
N LYS A 218 33.78 13.04 -10.94
CA LYS A 218 32.73 12.05 -10.66
C LYS A 218 31.46 12.70 -10.09
N LYS A 219 31.59 13.58 -9.08
CA LYS A 219 30.44 14.29 -8.49
C LYS A 219 29.71 15.18 -9.48
N VAL A 220 30.44 15.88 -10.36
CA VAL A 220 29.82 16.73 -11.38
C VAL A 220 29.05 15.89 -12.40
N VAL A 221 29.59 14.74 -12.82
CA VAL A 221 28.91 13.80 -13.71
C VAL A 221 27.66 13.22 -13.05
N GLU A 222 27.71 12.86 -11.76
CA GLU A 222 26.53 12.42 -11.02
C GLU A 222 25.45 13.51 -10.95
N ASN A 223 25.84 14.76 -10.67
CA ASN A 223 24.96 15.92 -10.62
C ASN A 223 24.29 16.21 -11.98
N GLU A 224 25.01 16.05 -13.08
CA GLU A 224 24.47 16.15 -14.45
C GLU A 224 23.36 15.11 -14.69
N VAL A 225 23.57 13.86 -14.28
CA VAL A 225 22.56 12.80 -14.43
C VAL A 225 21.35 13.04 -13.53
N SER A 226 21.56 13.56 -12.31
CA SER A 226 20.47 13.88 -11.40
C SER A 226 19.61 15.03 -11.89
N LYS A 227 20.21 16.17 -12.27
CA LYS A 227 19.50 17.44 -12.57
C LYS A 227 19.27 17.71 -14.05
N GLY A 228 19.86 16.89 -14.93
CA GLY A 228 19.89 17.14 -16.37
C GLY A 228 21.04 18.06 -16.79
N GLU A 229 21.40 18.01 -18.09
CA GLU A 229 22.47 18.84 -18.65
C GLU A 229 22.05 20.31 -18.67
N THR A 230 22.81 21.16 -17.96
CA THR A 230 22.65 22.63 -18.01
C THR A 230 23.95 23.28 -18.49
N PRO A 231 23.91 24.49 -19.07
CA PRO A 231 25.13 25.21 -19.48
C PRO A 231 26.15 25.38 -18.34
N GLN A 232 25.67 25.52 -17.11
CA GLN A 232 26.51 25.68 -15.92
C GLN A 232 27.22 24.38 -15.54
N ILE A 233 26.50 23.25 -15.50
CA ILE A 233 27.07 21.92 -15.23
C ILE A 233 28.06 21.53 -16.32
N LYS A 234 27.74 21.79 -17.60
CA LYS A 234 28.65 21.53 -18.72
C LYS A 234 29.96 22.29 -18.56
N LYS A 235 29.89 23.58 -18.22
CA LYS A 235 31.08 24.41 -18.01
C LYS A 235 31.92 23.92 -16.82
N GLU A 236 31.26 23.53 -15.73
CA GLU A 236 31.93 22.98 -14.55
C GLU A 236 32.64 21.66 -14.85
N LYS A 237 31.99 20.77 -15.60
CA LYS A 237 32.54 19.48 -16.04
C LYS A 237 33.78 19.65 -16.92
N GLU A 238 33.73 20.52 -17.92
CA GLU A 238 34.90 20.84 -18.75
C GLU A 238 36.03 21.47 -17.91
N ALA A 239 35.70 22.40 -17.00
CA ALA A 239 36.69 23.01 -16.11
C ALA A 239 37.40 21.99 -15.20
N LYS A 240 36.69 20.95 -14.73
CA LYS A 240 37.30 19.86 -13.94
C LYS A 240 38.23 18.99 -14.77
N LYS A 241 37.89 18.69 -16.03
CA LYS A 241 38.78 17.98 -16.95
C LYS A 241 40.05 18.81 -17.25
N ASP A 242 39.88 20.10 -17.53
CA ASP A 242 41.00 21.02 -17.76
C ASP A 242 41.92 21.13 -16.55
N GLU A 243 41.35 21.13 -15.34
CA GLU A 243 42.10 21.16 -14.08
C GLU A 243 42.95 19.90 -13.88
N ILE A 244 42.42 18.72 -14.19
CA ILE A 244 43.18 17.45 -14.15
C ILE A 244 44.36 17.52 -15.14
N VAL A 245 44.09 17.90 -16.39
CA VAL A 245 45.13 18.01 -17.44
C VAL A 245 46.20 19.02 -17.01
N ARG A 246 45.80 20.18 -16.50
CA ARG A 246 46.72 21.23 -16.02
C ARG A 246 47.64 20.72 -14.91
N LYS A 247 47.10 20.00 -13.92
CA LYS A 247 47.91 19.45 -12.82
C LYS A 247 48.96 18.44 -13.29
N VAL A 248 48.69 17.70 -14.37
CA VAL A 248 49.66 16.77 -14.93
C VAL A 248 50.70 17.50 -15.80
N ILE A 249 50.25 18.40 -16.68
CA ILE A 249 51.08 19.00 -17.73
C ILE A 249 51.94 20.15 -17.20
N GLN A 250 51.47 20.96 -16.26
CA GLN A 250 52.19 22.15 -15.79
C GLN A 250 53.57 21.82 -15.16
N PRO A 251 53.72 20.81 -14.28
CA PRO A 251 55.04 20.43 -13.76
C PRO A 251 56.00 19.91 -14.84
N ILE A 252 55.47 19.23 -15.86
CA ILE A 252 56.23 18.75 -17.03
C ILE A 252 56.79 19.93 -17.80
N GLU A 253 55.93 20.89 -18.13
CA GLU A 253 56.27 22.07 -18.93
C GLU A 253 57.38 22.92 -18.29
N GLN A 254 57.29 23.15 -16.98
CA GLN A 254 58.32 23.87 -16.22
C GLN A 254 59.70 23.19 -16.25
N LYS A 255 59.74 21.86 -16.39
CA LYS A 255 60.98 21.10 -16.49
C LYS A 255 61.53 21.11 -17.92
N ILE A 256 60.65 21.03 -18.92
CA ILE A 256 61.01 21.14 -20.34
C ILE A 256 61.67 22.48 -20.64
N GLU A 257 61.19 23.57 -20.05
CA GLU A 257 61.73 24.92 -20.27
C GLU A 257 63.21 25.07 -19.89
N LYS A 258 63.71 24.23 -18.98
CA LYS A 258 65.10 24.21 -18.49
C LYS A 258 66.03 23.34 -19.34
N LEU A 259 65.52 22.67 -20.37
CA LEU A 259 66.30 21.77 -21.23
C LEU A 259 67.00 22.51 -22.39
N PRO A 260 68.10 21.97 -22.93
CA PRO A 260 68.70 22.44 -24.17
C PRO A 260 67.72 22.32 -25.36
N GLU A 261 67.79 23.23 -26.33
CA GLU A 261 66.83 23.32 -27.46
C GLU A 261 66.59 22.00 -28.20
N LYS A 262 67.64 21.19 -28.42
CA LYS A 262 67.54 19.89 -29.10
C LYS A 262 66.74 18.84 -28.32
N GLU A 263 66.80 18.89 -26.99
CA GLU A 263 66.06 17.98 -26.09
C GLU A 263 64.63 18.49 -25.84
N LYS A 264 64.47 19.82 -25.87
CA LYS A 264 63.20 20.53 -25.68
C LYS A 264 62.19 20.18 -26.77
N GLU A 265 62.60 20.12 -28.03
CA GLU A 265 61.72 19.76 -29.16
C GLU A 265 61.09 18.38 -28.99
N ILE A 266 61.90 17.37 -28.62
CA ILE A 266 61.44 15.99 -28.41
C ILE A 266 60.49 15.92 -27.20
N ALA A 267 60.84 16.60 -26.10
CA ALA A 267 60.03 16.60 -24.89
C ALA A 267 58.69 17.33 -25.08
N LEU A 268 58.64 18.41 -25.87
CA LEU A 268 57.40 19.10 -26.22
C LEU A 268 56.44 18.21 -26.99
N LYS A 269 56.93 17.47 -27.99
CA LYS A 269 56.09 16.53 -28.75
C LYS A 269 55.49 15.45 -27.84
N LYS A 270 56.30 14.88 -26.94
CA LYS A 270 55.86 13.85 -25.99
C LYS A 270 54.88 14.39 -24.94
N LYS A 271 55.02 15.65 -24.52
CA LYS A 271 54.07 16.34 -23.65
C LYS A 271 52.68 16.45 -24.30
N GLU A 272 52.62 16.83 -25.58
CA GLU A 272 51.34 16.90 -26.30
C GLU A 272 50.72 15.51 -26.54
N GLU A 273 51.52 14.48 -26.88
CA GLU A 273 51.05 13.08 -26.96
C GLU A 273 50.45 12.60 -25.62
N LEU A 274 51.10 12.94 -24.50
CA LEU A 274 50.60 12.67 -23.15
C LEU A 274 49.28 13.41 -22.88
N ARG A 275 49.20 14.70 -23.23
CA ARG A 275 48.00 15.51 -23.06
C ARG A 275 46.80 14.91 -23.79
N GLU A 276 46.95 14.61 -25.08
CA GLU A 276 45.89 14.00 -25.90
C GLU A 276 45.41 12.66 -25.30
N THR A 277 46.36 11.84 -24.82
CA THR A 277 46.05 10.56 -24.16
C THR A 277 45.21 10.77 -22.89
N ILE A 278 45.56 11.75 -22.06
CA ILE A 278 44.82 12.07 -20.82
C ILE A 278 43.43 12.59 -21.16
N GLU A 279 43.31 13.53 -22.10
CA GLU A 279 42.03 14.09 -22.53
C GLU A 279 41.10 13.00 -23.09
N GLN A 280 41.64 12.08 -23.90
CA GLN A 280 40.89 10.92 -24.39
C GLN A 280 40.41 10.04 -23.22
N LYS A 281 41.28 9.74 -22.25
CA LYS A 281 40.92 8.89 -21.13
C LYS A 281 39.86 9.53 -20.23
N LEU A 282 39.95 10.84 -20.00
CA LEU A 282 38.94 11.58 -19.25
C LEU A 282 37.58 11.53 -19.96
N LYS A 283 37.56 11.64 -21.29
CA LYS A 283 36.32 11.51 -22.09
C LYS A 283 35.73 10.10 -22.03
N GLU A 284 36.56 9.07 -22.12
CA GLU A 284 36.11 7.67 -21.96
C GLU A 284 35.52 7.42 -20.57
N SER A 285 36.20 7.90 -19.53
CA SER A 285 35.77 7.75 -18.15
C SER A 285 34.52 8.56 -17.82
N GLU A 286 34.34 9.75 -18.39
CA GLU A 286 33.11 10.53 -18.27
C GLU A 286 31.89 9.72 -18.72
N VAL A 287 31.99 9.04 -19.88
CA VAL A 287 30.91 8.19 -20.40
C VAL A 287 30.62 7.03 -19.45
N LYS A 288 31.66 6.35 -18.93
CA LYS A 288 31.50 5.26 -17.96
C LYS A 288 30.85 5.75 -16.66
N LEU A 289 31.31 6.87 -16.11
CA LEU A 289 30.77 7.48 -14.90
C LEU A 289 29.30 7.89 -15.08
N ALA A 290 28.94 8.44 -16.25
CA ALA A 290 27.57 8.81 -16.56
C ALA A 290 26.65 7.58 -16.64
N GLN A 291 27.11 6.46 -17.22
CA GLN A 291 26.36 5.20 -17.25
C GLN A 291 26.12 4.64 -15.84
N VAL A 292 27.16 4.67 -15.00
CA VAL A 292 27.06 4.22 -13.60
C VAL A 292 26.11 5.12 -12.81
N ALA A 293 26.24 6.43 -12.93
CA ALA A 293 25.36 7.41 -12.29
C ALA A 293 23.90 7.23 -12.72
N LYS A 294 23.65 6.93 -14.00
CA LYS A 294 22.31 6.65 -14.51
C LYS A 294 21.70 5.39 -13.89
N ALA A 295 22.46 4.30 -13.86
CA ALA A 295 22.03 3.07 -13.21
C ALA A 295 21.75 3.29 -11.71
N LYS A 296 22.62 4.03 -11.01
CA LYS A 296 22.42 4.40 -9.60
C LYS A 296 21.11 5.18 -9.41
N LYS A 297 20.81 6.15 -10.29
CA LYS A 297 19.57 6.93 -10.23
C LYS A 297 18.33 6.05 -10.41
N GLU A 298 18.31 5.17 -11.41
CA GLU A 298 17.18 4.27 -11.67
C GLU A 298 16.91 3.33 -10.48
N ILE A 299 17.97 2.75 -9.90
CA ILE A 299 17.85 1.86 -8.72
C ILE A 299 17.41 2.65 -7.47
N SER A 300 17.93 3.88 -7.33
CA SER A 300 17.56 4.81 -6.25
C SER A 300 16.08 5.18 -6.32
N GLU A 301 15.55 5.53 -7.49
CA GLU A 301 14.13 5.90 -7.66
C GLU A 301 13.18 4.78 -7.24
N LEU A 302 13.56 3.52 -7.48
CA LEU A 302 12.81 2.35 -6.98
C LEU A 302 12.91 2.21 -5.46
N SER A 303 14.05 2.58 -4.88
CA SER A 303 14.31 2.44 -3.44
C SER A 303 13.63 3.55 -2.62
N PHE A 304 13.45 4.77 -3.14
CA PHE A 304 12.84 5.92 -2.43
C PHE A 304 11.33 6.07 -2.68
N LYS A 305 10.66 4.97 -2.99
CA LYS A 305 9.20 4.95 -3.07
C LYS A 305 8.62 4.91 -1.65
N ASP A 306 7.50 5.60 -1.45
CA ASP A 306 6.63 5.56 -0.27
C ASP A 306 5.31 4.98 -0.79
N SER A 307 5.10 3.67 -0.59
CA SER A 307 4.07 2.90 -1.27
C SER A 307 2.69 3.00 -0.62
N ASP A 308 2.62 3.27 0.68
CA ASP A 308 1.38 3.44 1.43
C ASP A 308 1.10 4.90 1.84
N GLU A 309 2.00 5.79 1.46
CA GLU A 309 1.85 7.23 1.53
C GLU A 309 1.82 7.80 2.95
N ASP A 310 2.44 7.10 3.90
CA ASP A 310 2.45 7.48 5.32
C ASP A 310 3.57 8.47 5.70
N GLY A 311 4.53 8.67 4.79
CA GLY A 311 5.68 9.56 4.97
C GLY A 311 7.00 8.85 5.31
N ILE A 312 7.04 7.52 5.30
CA ILE A 312 8.25 6.70 5.34
C ILE A 312 8.48 6.06 3.96
N TYR A 313 9.75 5.98 3.52
CA TYR A 313 10.06 5.22 2.30
C TYR A 313 10.07 3.70 2.57
N ASP A 314 9.66 2.90 1.60
CA ASP A 314 9.54 1.43 1.68
C ASP A 314 10.80 0.76 2.28
N TRP A 315 11.99 1.24 1.91
CA TRP A 315 13.27 0.72 2.42
C TRP A 315 13.52 1.03 3.90
N GLN A 316 13.03 2.17 4.38
CA GLN A 316 13.13 2.55 5.79
C GLN A 316 12.16 1.70 6.61
N GLU A 317 10.96 1.47 6.10
CA GLU A 317 9.95 0.64 6.77
C GLU A 317 10.44 -0.80 6.95
N ILE A 318 11.03 -1.39 5.92
CA ILE A 318 11.67 -2.71 6.03
C ILE A 318 12.73 -2.75 7.14
N ASN A 319 13.50 -1.67 7.31
CA ASN A 319 14.52 -1.57 8.35
C ASN A 319 13.92 -1.34 9.76
N LEU A 320 12.81 -0.61 9.86
CA LEU A 320 12.03 -0.44 11.09
C LEU A 320 11.23 -1.70 11.42
N GLY A 321 11.02 -2.57 10.44
CA GLY A 321 10.19 -3.76 10.51
C GLY A 321 8.69 -3.46 10.46
N THR A 322 8.30 -2.29 9.95
CA THR A 322 6.93 -1.93 9.59
C THR A 322 6.58 -2.50 8.21
N ASP A 323 5.31 -2.39 7.78
CA ASP A 323 4.82 -2.94 6.52
C ASP A 323 4.64 -1.84 5.44
N PRO A 324 5.46 -1.82 4.37
CA PRO A 324 5.42 -0.78 3.30
C PRO A 324 4.12 -0.61 2.52
N LEU A 325 3.12 -1.42 2.80
CA LEU A 325 1.81 -1.41 2.15
C LEU A 325 0.68 -1.09 3.14
N ASN A 326 1.04 -0.74 4.37
CA ASN A 326 0.14 -0.51 5.46
C ASN A 326 0.61 0.66 6.33
N PRO A 327 -0.04 1.83 6.22
CA PRO A 327 0.47 3.07 6.80
C PRO A 327 0.28 3.18 8.33
N ASP A 328 -0.15 2.10 8.98
CA ASP A 328 -0.45 1.95 10.42
C ASP A 328 -0.21 0.46 10.76
N SER A 329 1.05 0.11 11.00
CA SER A 329 1.54 -1.27 11.12
C SER A 329 1.01 -2.00 12.34
N ASP A 330 0.75 -1.27 13.42
CA ASP A 330 0.26 -1.84 14.69
C ASP A 330 -1.25 -1.67 14.92
N GLN A 331 -1.92 -0.94 14.03
CA GLN A 331 -3.37 -0.77 13.93
C GLN A 331 -3.98 -0.01 15.11
N ASP A 332 -3.24 0.94 15.67
CA ASP A 332 -3.70 1.77 16.77
C ASP A 332 -4.38 3.08 16.31
N GLY A 333 -4.29 3.39 15.01
CA GLY A 333 -4.89 4.55 14.36
C GLY A 333 -3.94 5.72 14.11
N PHE A 334 -2.66 5.60 14.47
CA PHE A 334 -1.60 6.53 14.12
C PHE A 334 -0.81 6.03 12.91
N LEU A 335 -0.14 6.94 12.20
CA LEU A 335 0.65 6.57 11.03
C LEU A 335 2.08 6.27 11.44
N ASP A 336 2.69 5.22 10.88
CA ASP A 336 4.07 4.83 11.22
C ASP A 336 5.04 6.01 11.02
N GLY A 337 4.84 6.78 9.94
CA GLY A 337 5.58 8.00 9.61
C GLY A 337 5.44 9.13 10.62
N ILE A 338 4.23 9.31 11.16
CA ILE A 338 4.01 10.29 12.23
C ILE A 338 4.67 9.80 13.52
N GLU A 339 4.53 8.52 13.85
CA GLU A 339 5.10 7.92 15.05
C GLU A 339 6.63 8.01 15.06
N THR A 340 7.25 7.59 13.97
CA THR A 340 8.70 7.62 13.77
C THR A 340 9.24 9.04 13.89
N LYS A 341 8.55 10.03 13.29
CA LYS A 341 8.92 11.45 13.39
C LYS A 341 8.89 11.96 14.83
N TYR A 342 8.01 11.44 15.68
CA TYR A 342 7.87 11.84 17.07
C TYR A 342 8.57 10.91 18.07
N GLY A 343 9.29 9.88 17.58
CA GLY A 343 10.06 8.94 18.40
C GLY A 343 9.21 7.88 19.11
N PHE A 344 8.00 7.64 18.62
CA PHE A 344 7.16 6.49 19.02
C PHE A 344 7.57 5.24 18.24
N ASP A 345 7.14 4.07 18.71
CA ASP A 345 7.47 2.78 18.11
C ASP A 345 6.27 2.31 17.27
N PRO A 346 6.35 2.36 15.93
CA PRO A 346 5.21 2.09 15.02
C PRO A 346 4.77 0.61 14.97
N LYS A 347 5.37 -0.23 15.83
CA LYS A 347 5.03 -1.65 15.98
C LYS A 347 4.36 -1.94 17.32
N LYS A 348 4.12 -0.92 18.13
CA LYS A 348 3.63 -1.05 19.49
C LYS A 348 2.44 -0.12 19.69
N PRO A 349 1.22 -0.69 19.75
CA PRO A 349 0.01 0.10 19.86
C PRO A 349 0.06 1.06 21.05
N ASP A 350 -0.15 2.35 20.81
CA ASP A 350 -0.26 3.37 21.85
C ASP A 350 -1.60 3.21 22.60
N PRO A 351 -1.62 3.30 23.94
CA PRO A 351 -2.86 3.20 24.72
C PRO A 351 -3.87 4.29 24.37
N ALA A 352 -4.82 3.96 23.48
CA ALA A 352 -5.99 4.70 23.04
C ALA A 352 -5.73 6.15 22.63
N PRO A 353 -6.23 6.60 21.46
CA PRO A 353 -5.95 7.94 20.98
C PRO A 353 -6.34 8.96 22.05
N LYS A 354 -5.34 9.67 22.60
CA LYS A 354 -5.58 10.89 23.36
C LYS A 354 -6.17 11.88 22.37
N MET A 355 -7.50 11.84 22.20
CA MET A 355 -8.24 12.81 21.41
C MET A 355 -8.11 14.17 22.10
N PHE A 356 -7.03 14.87 21.80
CA PHE A 356 -6.90 16.25 22.18
C PHE A 356 -7.79 17.03 21.22
N ALA A 357 -8.77 17.74 21.77
CA ALA A 357 -9.65 18.62 21.00
C ALA A 357 -8.90 19.92 20.64
N GLY A 358 -7.79 19.79 19.91
CA GLY A 358 -7.16 20.94 19.25
C GLY A 358 -8.15 21.61 18.29
N ASN A 359 -7.92 22.86 17.93
CA ASN A 359 -8.71 23.53 16.90
C ASN A 359 -7.95 23.51 15.56
N PRO A 360 -8.21 22.55 14.65
CA PRO A 360 -7.71 22.54 13.27
C PRO A 360 -7.94 23.83 12.49
N GLU A 361 -8.80 24.78 12.89
CA GLU A 361 -8.78 26.09 12.25
C GLU A 361 -7.42 26.80 12.45
N LYS A 362 -6.82 26.66 13.64
CA LYS A 362 -5.61 27.36 14.09
C LYS A 362 -4.34 26.50 14.06
N GLU A 363 -4.51 25.19 14.00
CA GLU A 363 -3.42 24.21 14.04
C GLU A 363 -3.39 23.37 12.75
N GLY A 364 -2.31 22.61 12.54
CA GLY A 364 -2.16 21.73 11.37
C GLY A 364 -1.82 22.45 10.06
N LYS A 365 -0.99 21.80 9.25
CA LYS A 365 -0.71 22.23 7.87
C LYS A 365 -1.84 21.75 6.95
N ILE A 366 -2.25 22.60 6.00
CA ILE A 366 -3.18 22.17 4.95
C ILE A 366 -2.48 21.14 4.08
N SER A 367 -3.11 20.00 3.88
CA SER A 367 -2.60 18.85 3.14
C SER A 367 -3.51 18.53 1.96
N GLU A 368 -2.93 18.32 0.78
CA GLU A 368 -3.68 17.95 -0.44
C GLU A 368 -4.18 16.50 -0.40
N ARG A 369 -3.60 15.69 0.48
CA ARG A 369 -3.94 14.28 0.71
C ARG A 369 -5.28 14.11 1.43
N LEU A 370 -5.72 15.17 2.11
CA LEU A 370 -6.90 15.18 2.95
C LEU A 370 -7.95 16.10 2.33
N SER A 371 -9.17 15.62 2.14
CA SER A 371 -10.26 16.46 1.67
C SER A 371 -11.60 15.99 2.18
N VAL A 372 -12.49 16.95 2.41
CA VAL A 372 -13.94 16.69 2.49
C VAL A 372 -14.50 17.01 1.11
N GLU A 373 -15.07 16.01 0.45
CA GLU A 373 -15.51 16.15 -0.95
C GLU A 373 -17.00 16.47 -1.06
N LYS A 374 -17.82 15.82 -0.23
CA LYS A 374 -19.27 15.91 -0.32
C LYS A 374 -19.92 15.80 1.05
N ILE A 375 -20.96 16.60 1.24
CA ILE A 375 -21.86 16.54 2.39
C ILE A 375 -23.28 16.51 1.85
N GLU A 376 -24.06 15.53 2.28
CA GLU A 376 -25.46 15.37 1.89
C GLU A 376 -26.32 14.83 3.03
N ILE A 377 -27.64 14.91 2.87
CA ILE A 377 -28.58 14.27 3.79
C ILE A 377 -29.05 12.97 3.15
N PHE A 378 -28.79 11.85 3.83
CA PHE A 378 -29.17 10.51 3.44
C PHE A 378 -29.98 9.88 4.57
N GLU A 379 -31.20 9.45 4.28
CA GLU A 379 -32.14 8.88 5.28
C GLU A 379 -32.33 9.77 6.54
N GLY A 380 -32.36 11.09 6.34
CA GLY A 380 -32.51 12.07 7.43
C GLY A 380 -31.26 12.28 8.28
N LYS A 381 -30.14 11.64 7.95
CA LYS A 381 -28.84 11.83 8.61
C LYS A 381 -27.84 12.55 7.71
N LEU A 382 -26.94 13.32 8.31
CA LEU A 382 -25.88 14.00 7.56
C LEU A 382 -24.77 13.00 7.24
N LYS A 383 -24.54 12.77 5.95
CA LYS A 383 -23.47 11.94 5.42
C LYS A 383 -22.35 12.81 4.88
N ILE A 384 -21.14 12.54 5.32
CA ILE A 384 -19.91 13.24 4.96
C ILE A 384 -19.00 12.23 4.28
N THR A 385 -18.51 12.57 3.09
CA THR A 385 -17.53 11.75 2.36
C THR A 385 -16.34 12.60 1.95
N GLY A 386 -15.17 11.97 1.91
CA GLY A 386 -13.96 12.63 1.51
C GLY A 386 -12.81 11.67 1.29
N LYS A 387 -11.61 12.22 1.21
CA LYS A 387 -10.37 11.48 0.99
C LYS A 387 -9.39 11.61 2.15
N GLY A 388 -8.62 10.55 2.33
CA GLY A 388 -7.47 10.48 3.23
C GLY A 388 -6.47 9.43 2.74
N ILE A 389 -5.44 9.17 3.54
CA ILE A 389 -4.45 8.13 3.24
C ILE A 389 -5.16 6.76 3.26
N PRO A 390 -5.03 5.93 2.21
CA PRO A 390 -5.69 4.62 2.15
C PRO A 390 -5.37 3.76 3.38
N LYS A 391 -6.35 2.97 3.85
CA LYS A 391 -6.22 2.06 5.01
C LYS A 391 -5.93 2.72 6.38
N SER A 392 -5.77 4.04 6.46
CA SER A 392 -5.53 4.73 7.72
C SER A 392 -6.82 5.24 8.40
N PHE A 393 -6.66 6.10 9.42
CA PHE A 393 -7.74 6.81 10.08
C PHE A 393 -7.57 8.32 9.96
N VAL A 394 -8.71 9.03 9.88
CA VAL A 394 -8.77 10.50 9.96
C VAL A 394 -9.65 10.92 11.12
N THR A 395 -9.31 12.05 11.75
CA THR A 395 -10.18 12.68 12.75
C THR A 395 -11.05 13.73 12.07
N LEU A 396 -12.36 13.50 12.05
CA LEU A 396 -13.38 14.40 11.52
C LEU A 396 -13.81 15.40 12.58
N TYR A 397 -13.75 16.68 12.24
CA TYR A 397 -14.22 17.80 13.06
C TYR A 397 -15.38 18.51 12.38
N VAL A 398 -16.47 18.74 13.12
CA VAL A 398 -17.60 19.57 12.69
C VAL A 398 -17.76 20.76 13.64
N TYR A 399 -17.52 21.97 13.14
CA TYR A 399 -17.60 23.23 13.88
C TYR A 399 -18.95 23.91 13.69
N SER A 400 -19.80 23.72 14.70
CA SER A 400 -21.07 24.39 14.97
C SER A 400 -21.60 23.93 16.32
N SER A 401 -21.39 22.64 16.59
CA SER A 401 -21.38 21.94 17.87
C SER A 401 -20.21 20.98 17.75
N PRO A 402 -19.12 21.11 18.54
CA PRO A 402 -17.89 20.38 18.28
C PRO A 402 -18.15 18.88 18.33
N ILE A 403 -18.23 18.27 17.15
CA ILE A 403 -18.26 16.82 16.98
C ILE A 403 -16.88 16.42 16.51
N ILE A 404 -16.29 15.46 17.21
CA ILE A 404 -15.01 14.86 16.90
C ILE A 404 -15.26 13.36 16.74
N ALA A 405 -14.90 12.81 15.58
CA ALA A 405 -15.07 11.40 15.29
C ALA A 405 -13.84 10.85 14.56
N MET A 406 -13.40 9.65 14.93
CA MET A 406 -12.37 8.94 14.17
C MET A 406 -13.05 8.11 13.08
N VAL A 407 -12.58 8.25 11.84
CA VAL A 407 -13.18 7.62 10.66
C VAL A 407 -12.12 6.83 9.92
N LYS A 408 -12.42 5.56 9.64
CA LYS A 408 -11.53 4.70 8.84
C LYS A 408 -11.60 5.08 7.37
N VAL A 409 -10.43 5.21 6.74
CA VAL A 409 -10.28 5.39 5.30
C VAL A 409 -10.15 4.01 4.65
N ASN A 410 -10.88 3.78 3.57
CA ASN A 410 -10.83 2.50 2.87
C ASN A 410 -9.55 2.36 2.02
N GLU A 411 -9.33 1.18 1.43
CA GLU A 411 -8.19 0.87 0.56
C GLU A 411 -8.06 1.77 -0.68
N ARG A 412 -9.11 2.50 -1.05
CA ARG A 412 -9.10 3.43 -2.19
C ARG A 412 -8.85 4.88 -1.77
N GLY A 413 -8.58 5.14 -0.48
CA GLY A 413 -8.37 6.48 0.04
C GLY A 413 -9.65 7.27 0.30
N TYR A 414 -10.82 6.62 0.36
CA TYR A 414 -12.09 7.30 0.64
C TYR A 414 -12.61 6.96 2.02
N PHE A 415 -13.20 7.94 2.69
CA PHE A 415 -13.94 7.74 3.93
C PHE A 415 -15.40 8.14 3.77
N GLU A 416 -16.25 7.53 4.59
CA GLU A 416 -17.66 7.87 4.72
C GLU A 416 -18.03 7.88 6.20
N TYR A 417 -18.69 8.95 6.64
CA TYR A 417 -19.18 9.07 8.00
C TYR A 417 -20.60 9.63 8.00
N THR A 418 -21.49 8.96 8.73
CA THR A 418 -22.87 9.42 8.91
C THR A 418 -23.06 9.86 10.35
N LEU A 419 -23.46 11.10 10.56
CA LEU A 419 -23.70 11.65 11.90
C LEU A 419 -24.94 11.00 12.50
N ASP A 420 -24.80 10.47 13.72
CA ASP A 420 -25.93 9.95 14.48
C ASP A 420 -26.80 11.05 15.09
N LYS A 421 -26.21 12.22 15.36
CA LYS A 421 -26.91 13.38 15.89
C LYS A 421 -27.18 14.39 14.77
N PRO A 422 -28.43 14.87 14.60
CA PRO A 422 -28.72 15.90 13.62
C PRO A 422 -28.02 17.21 14.00
N LEU A 423 -27.52 17.93 12.99
CA LEU A 423 -27.05 19.30 13.17
C LEU A 423 -28.24 20.27 13.18
N THR A 424 -28.14 21.31 14.00
CA THR A 424 -29.05 22.46 13.93
C THR A 424 -28.95 23.14 12.57
N ASP A 425 -29.99 23.83 12.14
CA ASP A 425 -29.89 24.67 10.94
C ASP A 425 -28.89 25.81 11.17
N GLY A 426 -28.16 26.19 10.13
CA GLY A 426 -27.10 27.18 10.22
C GLY A 426 -25.89 26.87 9.34
N THR A 427 -24.84 27.66 9.53
CA THR A 427 -23.55 27.47 8.86
C THR A 427 -22.67 26.52 9.67
N HIS A 428 -22.04 25.58 8.98
CA HIS A 428 -21.16 24.57 9.55
C HIS A 428 -19.86 24.51 8.76
N THR A 429 -18.77 24.25 9.47
CA THR A 429 -17.46 24.03 8.84
C THR A 429 -16.93 22.66 9.24
N VAL A 430 -16.42 21.91 8.27
CA VAL A 430 -15.88 20.57 8.46
C VAL A 430 -14.42 20.52 8.07
N TYR A 431 -13.64 19.82 8.88
CA TYR A 431 -12.25 19.47 8.61
C TYR A 431 -12.06 17.98 8.84
N VAL A 432 -11.14 17.37 8.11
CA VAL A 432 -10.53 16.10 8.52
C VAL A 432 -9.05 16.32 8.81
N THR A 433 -8.52 15.65 9.82
CA THR A 433 -7.15 15.82 10.26
C THR A 433 -6.42 14.49 10.44
N LEU A 434 -5.10 14.57 10.36
CA LEU A 434 -4.19 13.58 10.90
C LEU A 434 -3.61 14.13 12.21
N THR A 435 -3.71 13.32 13.25
CA THR A 435 -3.33 13.68 14.61
C THR A 435 -2.21 12.74 15.02
N ASN A 436 -1.20 13.24 15.73
CA ASN A 436 -0.16 12.38 16.27
C ASN A 436 -0.57 11.74 17.62
N ASN A 437 0.26 10.85 18.13
CA ASN A 437 0.06 10.11 19.39
C ASN A 437 0.02 11.03 20.64
N GLN A 438 0.42 12.30 20.49
CA GLN A 438 0.30 13.33 21.51
C GLN A 438 -1.03 14.11 21.44
N GLY A 439 -1.87 13.79 20.46
CA GLY A 439 -3.15 14.44 20.19
C GLY A 439 -3.05 15.75 19.41
N LYS A 440 -1.87 16.10 18.88
CA LYS A 440 -1.66 17.34 18.13
C LYS A 440 -2.03 17.14 16.65
N VAL A 441 -2.74 18.12 16.08
CA VAL A 441 -3.05 18.16 14.65
C VAL A 441 -1.79 18.46 13.84
N GLU A 442 -1.36 17.50 13.03
CA GLU A 442 -0.21 17.63 12.13
C GLU A 442 -0.63 18.14 10.76
N GLU A 443 -1.67 17.52 10.20
CA GLU A 443 -2.23 17.82 8.89
C GLU A 443 -3.74 17.98 8.97
N LYS A 444 -4.27 18.82 8.10
CA LYS A 444 -5.72 19.04 7.95
C LYS A 444 -6.11 19.19 6.50
N SER A 445 -7.35 18.85 6.18
CA SER A 445 -7.96 19.23 4.91
C SER A 445 -8.17 20.74 4.83
N PRO A 446 -8.33 21.29 3.61
CA PRO A 446 -9.03 22.56 3.43
C PRO A 446 -10.40 22.54 4.15
N SER A 447 -10.85 23.70 4.61
CA SER A 447 -12.16 23.85 5.26
C SER A 447 -13.29 23.58 4.27
N PHE A 448 -14.25 22.75 4.65
CA PHE A 448 -15.49 22.58 3.89
C PHE A 448 -16.65 23.25 4.61
N THR A 449 -17.14 24.35 4.04
CA THR A 449 -18.22 25.14 4.63
C THR A 449 -19.55 24.90 3.91
N PHE A 450 -20.61 24.70 4.67
CA PHE A 450 -21.96 24.49 4.15
C PHE A 450 -23.03 25.11 5.04
N VAL A 451 -24.22 25.31 4.48
CA VAL A 451 -25.43 25.72 5.21
C VAL A 451 -26.40 24.56 5.26
N LYS A 452 -26.91 24.24 6.45
CA LYS A 452 -28.01 23.30 6.64
C LYS A 452 -29.32 24.07 6.85
N THR A 453 -30.38 23.67 6.14
CA THR A 453 -31.74 24.20 6.31
C THR A 453 -32.76 23.09 6.12
N GLY A 454 -33.37 22.63 7.22
CA GLY A 454 -34.21 21.43 7.22
C GLY A 454 -33.44 20.22 6.67
N ASP A 455 -34.02 19.58 5.65
CA ASP A 455 -33.43 18.42 4.96
C ASP A 455 -32.55 18.80 3.75
N LYS A 456 -32.09 20.06 3.68
CA LYS A 456 -31.24 20.55 2.59
C LYS A 456 -29.86 20.97 3.10
N VAL A 457 -28.85 20.67 2.30
CA VAL A 457 -27.46 21.11 2.47
C VAL A 457 -27.05 21.92 1.24
N LEU A 458 -26.54 23.13 1.47
CA LEU A 458 -26.04 24.02 0.44
C LEU A 458 -24.54 24.25 0.66
N ARG A 459 -23.71 23.85 -0.31
CA ARG A 459 -22.27 24.10 -0.26
C ARG A 459 -21.99 25.59 -0.48
N ILE A 460 -21.21 26.20 0.42
CA ILE A 460 -20.63 27.51 0.17
C ILE A 460 -19.29 27.28 -0.50
N THR A 461 -19.25 27.40 -1.83
CA THR A 461 -17.98 27.56 -2.53
C THR A 461 -17.59 29.02 -2.36
N GLU A 462 -16.44 29.33 -1.76
CA GLU A 462 -15.84 30.64 -1.93
C GLU A 462 -15.64 30.83 -3.44
N LEU A 463 -16.55 31.59 -4.06
CA LEU A 463 -16.30 32.17 -5.36
C LEU A 463 -15.15 33.13 -5.13
N GLU A 464 -13.92 32.74 -5.45
CA GLU A 464 -12.86 33.71 -5.66
C GLU A 464 -13.43 34.76 -6.61
N ALA A 465 -13.66 35.97 -6.09
CA ALA A 465 -14.11 37.06 -6.91
C ALA A 465 -13.03 37.23 -7.98
N LYS A 466 -13.34 36.86 -9.23
CA LYS A 466 -12.51 37.24 -10.38
C LYS A 466 -12.28 38.72 -10.26
N VAL A 467 -11.07 39.13 -9.89
CA VAL A 467 -10.67 40.53 -9.89
C VAL A 467 -10.99 41.02 -11.30
N PRO A 468 -11.89 41.99 -11.49
CA PRO A 468 -12.22 42.45 -12.83
C PRO A 468 -10.93 42.96 -13.45
N VAL A 469 -10.42 42.24 -14.45
CA VAL A 469 -9.30 42.71 -15.27
C VAL A 469 -9.74 44.05 -15.84
N SER A 470 -9.00 45.11 -15.53
CA SER A 470 -9.33 46.44 -16.01
C SER A 470 -9.41 46.42 -17.55
N PRO A 471 -10.26 47.26 -18.18
CA PRO A 471 -10.31 47.35 -19.64
C PRO A 471 -8.92 47.55 -20.26
N ALA A 472 -8.03 48.27 -19.57
CA ALA A 472 -6.64 48.44 -19.97
C ALA A 472 -5.84 47.12 -19.97
N GLN A 473 -5.99 46.29 -18.94
CA GLN A 473 -5.33 44.98 -18.86
C GLN A 473 -5.85 44.01 -19.92
N SER A 474 -7.16 44.06 -20.21
CA SER A 474 -7.76 43.26 -21.28
C SER A 474 -7.25 43.67 -22.67
N LEU A 475 -7.12 44.97 -22.92
CA LEU A 475 -6.52 45.51 -24.14
C LEU A 475 -5.03 45.14 -24.27
N LEU A 476 -4.28 45.16 -23.17
CA LEU A 476 -2.87 44.76 -23.15
C LEU A 476 -2.70 43.27 -23.48
N ASN A 477 -3.54 42.40 -22.91
CA ASN A 477 -3.53 40.97 -23.20
C ASN A 477 -3.92 40.68 -24.66
N LEU A 478 -4.90 41.42 -25.19
CA LEU A 478 -5.30 41.31 -26.59
C LEU A 478 -4.16 41.75 -27.52
N PHE A 479 -3.47 42.85 -27.20
CA PHE A 479 -2.29 43.29 -27.92
C PHE A 479 -1.17 42.25 -27.88
N LEU A 480 -0.86 41.69 -26.71
CA LEU A 480 0.13 40.61 -26.56
C LEU A 480 -0.21 39.39 -27.42
N MET A 481 -1.47 38.95 -27.42
CA MET A 481 -1.94 37.85 -28.26
C MET A 481 -1.78 38.15 -29.76
N PHE A 482 -2.12 39.36 -30.21
CA PHE A 482 -1.93 39.76 -31.61
C PHE A 482 -0.44 39.86 -31.98
N THR A 483 0.41 40.41 -31.11
CA THR A 483 1.85 40.46 -31.37
C THR A 483 2.44 39.07 -31.51
N LEU A 484 2.08 38.13 -30.62
CA LEU A 484 2.52 36.75 -30.70
C LEU A 484 2.02 36.07 -31.99
N ALA A 485 0.77 36.27 -32.36
CA ALA A 485 0.21 35.75 -33.61
C ALA A 485 0.95 36.31 -34.84
N THR A 486 1.28 37.60 -34.86
CA THR A 486 2.04 38.22 -35.96
C THR A 486 3.47 37.67 -36.06
N ILE A 487 4.13 37.41 -34.92
CA ILE A 487 5.46 36.80 -34.87
C ILE A 487 5.41 35.37 -35.44
N VAL A 488 4.41 34.57 -35.03
CA VAL A 488 4.23 33.20 -35.53
C VAL A 488 3.97 33.18 -37.04
N ILE A 489 3.13 34.09 -37.55
CA ILE A 489 2.87 34.22 -39.00
C ILE A 489 4.14 34.63 -39.74
N ALA A 490 4.89 35.60 -39.24
CA ALA A 490 6.14 36.05 -39.85
C ALA A 490 7.19 34.92 -39.90
N LEU A 491 7.32 34.14 -38.82
CA LEU A 491 8.18 32.96 -38.80
C LEU A 491 7.72 31.89 -39.80
N GLY A 492 6.41 31.64 -39.88
CA GLY A 492 5.84 30.71 -40.87
C GLY A 492 6.15 31.12 -42.31
N ILE A 493 6.01 32.41 -42.64
CA ILE A 493 6.37 32.94 -43.96
C ILE A 493 7.87 32.81 -44.20
N ALA A 494 8.70 33.14 -43.22
CA ALA A 494 10.15 33.01 -43.35
C ALA A 494 10.56 31.55 -43.63
N PHE A 495 9.99 30.58 -42.91
CA PHE A 495 10.22 29.15 -43.16
C PHE A 495 9.72 28.71 -44.53
N LEU A 496 8.58 29.23 -45.00
CA LEU A 496 8.06 28.93 -46.33
C LEU A 496 8.98 29.45 -47.43
N VAL A 497 9.50 30.68 -47.29
CA VAL A 497 10.46 31.28 -48.23
C VAL A 497 11.78 30.49 -48.23
N ILE A 498 12.30 30.13 -47.05
CA ILE A 498 13.50 29.29 -46.93
C ILE A 498 13.26 27.92 -47.60
N GLY A 499 12.10 27.30 -47.37
CA GLY A 499 11.73 26.02 -47.97
C GLY A 499 11.67 26.08 -49.51
N LEU A 500 11.08 27.14 -50.07
CA LEU A 500 11.05 27.37 -51.52
C LEU A 500 12.45 27.63 -52.10
N ALA A 501 13.29 28.41 -51.40
CA ALA A 501 14.66 28.69 -51.82
C ALA A 501 15.56 27.44 -51.83
N ILE A 502 15.36 26.52 -50.88
CA ILE A 502 16.07 25.23 -50.82
C ILE A 502 15.58 24.29 -51.94
N ARG A 503 14.28 24.32 -52.27
CA ARG A 503 13.70 23.47 -53.32
C ARG A 503 14.11 23.87 -54.75
N GLY A 504 14.44 25.15 -54.98
CA GLY A 504 14.90 25.65 -56.29
C GLY A 504 16.36 25.35 -56.65
N LYS A 505 17.12 24.68 -55.77
CA LYS A 505 18.53 24.30 -55.99
C LYS A 505 18.74 22.80 -56.29
N LYS A 506 17.71 22.08 -56.74
CA LYS A 506 17.82 20.70 -57.23
C LYS A 506 17.50 20.60 -58.71
#